data_AF-A0A7S1DC65-F1
#
_entry.id   AF-A0A7S1DC65-F1
#
_cell.length_a   1.000
_cell.length_b   1.000
_cell.length_c   1.000
_cell.angle_alpha   90.00
_cell.angle_beta   90.00
_cell.angle_gamma   90.00
#
_symmetry.space_group_name_H-M   'P 1'
#
loop_
_entity.id
_entity.type
_entity.pdbx_description
1 polymer ?
#
loop_
_entity_poly.entity_id
_entity_poly.type
_entity_poly.pdbx_seq_one_letter_code
_entity_poly.pdbx_strand_id
1 'polypeptide(L)'
;SFVIVEETAVAKGIRRISAVTRDSAAAALAEGAKLEAKVAEAETLSDDTPDLDKTAGAMRKELDETFMSAPLKASLRARLEAIQKKAMAAKKAALAGSDTK
;
A
#
# COMPACT_ATOMS: atom_id res chain seq x y z
N SER A 1 -18.53 15.42 1.62
CA SER A 1 -17.79 14.15 1.79
C SER A 1 -17.44 13.92 3.25
N PHE A 2 -17.35 12.66 3.66
CA PHE A 2 -16.93 12.20 5.00
C PHE A 2 -15.91 11.06 4.81
N VAL A 3 -14.80 11.09 5.54
CA VAL A 3 -13.71 10.10 5.41
C VAL A 3 -13.17 9.75 6.78
N ILE A 4 -13.07 8.45 7.06
CA ILE A 4 -12.32 7.93 8.21
C ILE A 4 -10.85 7.93 7.86
N VAL A 5 -10.02 8.62 8.64
CA VAL A 5 -8.57 8.76 8.40
C VAL A 5 -7.73 7.97 9.39
N GLU A 6 -8.33 7.55 10.51
CA GLU A 6 -7.69 6.70 11.50
C GLU A 6 -8.73 5.82 12.21
N GLU A 7 -8.33 4.59 12.52
CA GLU A 7 -9.07 3.68 13.39
C GLU A 7 -8.08 2.96 14.30
N THR A 8 -8.23 3.11 15.62
CA THR A 8 -7.36 2.49 16.62
C THR A 8 -8.16 1.71 17.66
N ALA A 9 -7.66 0.52 18.02
CA ALA A 9 -8.20 -0.25 19.13
C ALA A 9 -7.77 0.40 20.45
N VAL A 10 -8.73 0.80 21.28
CA VAL A 10 -8.46 1.48 22.56
C VAL A 10 -8.56 0.50 23.72
N ALA A 11 -9.54 -0.41 23.66
CA ALA A 11 -9.75 -1.46 24.65
C ALA A 11 -10.50 -2.64 24.01
N LYS A 12 -10.70 -3.73 24.76
CA LYS A 12 -11.48 -4.89 24.29
C LYS A 12 -12.89 -4.44 23.89
N GLY A 13 -13.22 -4.58 22.61
CA GLY A 13 -14.52 -4.18 22.05
C GLY A 13 -14.71 -2.67 21.81
N ILE A 14 -13.67 -1.83 22.02
CA ILE A 14 -13.76 -0.37 21.86
C ILE A 14 -12.75 0.11 20.82
N ARG A 15 -13.22 0.86 19.82
CA ARG A 15 -12.40 1.49 18.80
C ARG A 15 -12.61 3.00 18.79
N ARG A 16 -11.54 3.76 18.54
CA ARG A 16 -11.57 5.19 18.27
C ARG A 16 -11.48 5.41 16.76
N ILE A 17 -12.38 6.23 16.25
CA ILE A 17 -12.43 6.63 14.84
C ILE A 17 -12.15 8.13 14.76
N SER A 18 -11.13 8.50 13.99
CA SER A 18 -10.89 9.89 13.59
C SER A 18 -11.37 10.06 12.15
N ALA A 19 -12.24 11.04 11.92
CA ALA A 19 -12.81 11.30 10.61
C ALA A 19 -12.87 12.80 10.31
N VAL A 20 -12.82 13.12 9.02
CA VAL A 20 -12.90 14.49 8.50
C VAL A 20 -14.06 14.64 7.53
N THR A 21 -14.49 15.88 7.31
CA THR A 21 -15.57 16.23 6.37
C THR A 21 -15.14 17.37 5.45
N ARG A 22 -16.01 17.71 4.48
CA ARG A 22 -15.83 18.83 3.53
C ARG A 22 -14.50 18.74 2.79
N ASP A 23 -13.72 19.81 2.77
CA ASP A 23 -12.53 19.95 1.94
C ASP A 23 -11.42 18.99 2.37
N SER A 24 -11.25 18.78 3.68
CA SER A 24 -10.28 17.78 4.19
C SER A 24 -10.65 16.35 3.76
N ALA A 25 -11.94 16.03 3.70
CA ALA A 25 -12.39 14.75 3.17
C ALA A 25 -12.17 14.63 1.66
N ALA A 26 -12.43 15.70 0.90
CA ALA A 26 -12.15 15.71 -0.53
C ALA A 26 -10.65 15.53 -0.82
N ALA A 27 -9.78 16.22 -0.08
CA ALA A 27 -8.32 16.08 -0.19
C ALA A 27 -7.85 14.66 0.14
N ALA A 28 -8.35 14.07 1.22
CA ALA A 28 -8.02 12.69 1.62
C ALA A 28 -8.44 11.64 0.57
N LEU A 29 -9.57 11.85 -0.11
CA LEU A 29 -10.01 10.97 -1.21
C LEU A 29 -9.13 11.15 -2.44
N ALA A 30 -8.82 12.40 -2.81
CA ALA A 30 -7.97 12.68 -3.96
C ALA A 30 -6.57 12.09 -3.79
N GLU A 31 -5.97 12.21 -2.61
CA GLU A 31 -4.66 11.64 -2.34
C GLU A 31 -4.70 10.10 -2.34
N GLY A 32 -5.76 9.51 -1.76
CA GLY A 32 -5.97 8.08 -1.81
C GLY A 32 -6.09 7.53 -3.24
N ALA A 33 -6.80 8.23 -4.12
CA ALA A 33 -6.96 7.84 -5.52
C ALA A 33 -5.62 7.89 -6.29
N LYS A 34 -4.76 8.88 -6.01
CA LYS A 34 -3.42 8.95 -6.61
C LYS A 34 -2.57 7.73 -6.21
N LEU A 35 -2.54 7.40 -4.93
CA LEU A 35 -1.79 6.24 -4.44
C LEU A 35 -2.37 4.92 -4.96
N GLU A 36 -3.69 4.80 -5.03
CA GLU A 36 -4.34 3.64 -5.62
C GLU A 36 -3.96 3.44 -7.09
N ALA A 37 -3.89 4.52 -7.88
CA ALA A 37 -3.43 4.46 -9.27
C ALA A 37 -1.97 3.99 -9.37
N LYS A 38 -1.07 4.50 -8.53
CA LYS A 38 0.33 4.04 -8.48
C LYS A 38 0.42 2.55 -8.11
N VAL A 39 -0.37 2.10 -7.12
CA VAL A 39 -0.41 0.68 -6.73
C VAL A 39 -0.93 -0.17 -7.88
N ALA A 40 -2.00 0.27 -8.57
CA ALA A 40 -2.54 -0.43 -9.72
C ALA A 40 -1.51 -0.54 -10.87
N GLU A 41 -0.74 0.52 -11.14
CA GLU A 41 0.36 0.48 -12.10
C GLU A 41 1.42 -0.56 -11.70
N ALA A 42 1.83 -0.57 -10.44
CA ALA A 42 2.78 -1.56 -9.92
C ALA A 42 2.26 -3.00 -10.02
N GLU A 43 0.96 -3.23 -9.93
CA GLU A 43 0.34 -4.56 -10.12
C GLU A 43 0.40 -5.06 -11.57
N THR A 44 0.62 -4.17 -12.54
CA THR A 44 0.78 -4.54 -13.95
C THR A 44 2.22 -4.94 -14.31
N LEU A 45 3.17 -4.62 -13.43
CA LEU A 45 4.58 -4.94 -13.64
C LEU A 45 4.80 -6.44 -13.47
N SER A 46 5.72 -7.00 -14.26
CA SER A 46 6.13 -8.38 -14.11
C SER A 46 6.83 -8.58 -12.77
N ASP A 47 6.66 -9.75 -12.14
CA ASP A 47 7.25 -10.05 -10.84
C ASP A 47 8.79 -10.00 -10.85
N ASP A 48 9.42 -10.19 -12.02
CA ASP A 48 10.88 -10.09 -12.23
C ASP A 48 11.38 -8.68 -12.53
N THR A 49 10.49 -7.67 -12.51
CA THR A 49 10.87 -6.27 -12.73
C THR A 49 11.96 -5.87 -11.72
N PRO A 50 13.09 -5.30 -12.17
CA PRO A 50 14.18 -4.92 -11.28
C PRO A 50 13.72 -4.01 -10.14
N ASP A 51 14.15 -4.35 -8.93
CA ASP A 51 13.88 -3.60 -7.70
C ASP A 51 12.39 -3.39 -7.34
N LEU A 52 11.46 -4.14 -7.95
CA LEU A 52 10.04 -4.07 -7.62
C LEU A 52 9.77 -4.34 -6.13
N ASP A 53 10.57 -5.21 -5.50
CA ASP A 53 10.54 -5.48 -4.06
C ASP A 53 10.82 -4.21 -3.21
N LYS A 54 11.81 -3.42 -3.64
CA LYS A 54 12.17 -2.16 -2.97
C LYS A 54 11.15 -1.07 -3.26
N THR A 55 10.69 -0.96 -4.50
CA THR A 55 9.67 0.01 -4.92
C THR A 55 8.37 -0.20 -4.15
N ALA A 56 7.86 -1.43 -4.06
CA ALA A 56 6.67 -1.74 -3.26
C ALA A 56 6.87 -1.41 -1.76
N GLY A 57 8.06 -1.68 -1.23
CA GLY A 57 8.44 -1.31 0.14
C GLY A 57 8.48 0.21 0.38
N ALA A 58 8.97 0.99 -0.60
CA ALA A 58 8.99 2.45 -0.53
C ALA A 58 7.58 3.05 -0.62
N MET A 59 6.74 2.55 -1.54
CA MET A 59 5.34 2.95 -1.67
C MET A 59 4.54 2.65 -0.40
N ARG A 60 4.86 1.55 0.31
CA ARG A 60 4.23 1.25 1.60
C ARG A 60 4.56 2.32 2.65
N LYS A 61 5.79 2.84 2.68
CA LYS A 61 6.16 3.93 3.60
C LYS A 61 5.43 5.23 3.25
N GLU A 62 5.37 5.60 1.97
CA GLU A 62 4.60 6.76 1.49
C GLU A 62 3.12 6.63 1.90
N LEU A 63 2.53 5.45 1.70
CA LEU A 63 1.16 5.14 2.08
C LEU A 63 0.92 5.27 3.59
N ASP A 64 1.88 4.87 4.42
CA ASP A 64 1.79 4.96 5.88
C ASP A 64 1.71 6.42 6.35
N GLU A 65 2.53 7.29 5.77
CA GLU A 65 2.64 8.72 6.09
C GLU A 65 1.49 9.57 5.51
N THR A 66 0.77 9.06 4.51
CA THR A 66 -0.24 9.84 3.77
C THR A 66 -1.54 10.06 4.56
N PHE A 67 -2.06 11.29 4.54
CA PHE A 67 -3.39 11.61 5.07
C PHE A 67 -4.49 11.20 4.07
N MET A 68 -5.10 10.03 4.28
CA MET A 68 -6.12 9.47 3.37
C MET A 68 -7.11 8.56 4.11
N SER A 69 -8.07 8.01 3.37
CA SER A 69 -9.01 6.99 3.86
C SER A 69 -8.29 5.79 4.49
N ALA A 70 -8.55 5.53 5.78
CA ALA A 70 -7.93 4.42 6.52
C ALA A 70 -8.32 3.04 5.96
N PRO A 71 -9.59 2.75 5.59
CA PRO A 71 -9.93 1.50 4.93
C PRO A 71 -9.19 1.28 3.61
N LEU A 72 -9.10 2.32 2.77
CA LEU A 72 -8.36 2.24 1.51
C LEU A 72 -6.87 2.01 1.78
N LYS A 73 -6.29 2.75 2.74
CA LYS A 73 -4.90 2.57 3.16
C LYS A 73 -4.60 1.12 3.56
N ALA A 74 -5.48 0.50 4.34
CA ALA A 74 -5.32 -0.91 4.73
C ALA A 74 -5.37 -1.87 3.53
N SER A 75 -6.27 -1.65 2.57
CA SER A 75 -6.35 -2.43 1.33
C SER A 75 -5.07 -2.28 0.48
N LEU A 76 -4.60 -1.05 0.27
CA LEU A 76 -3.39 -0.77 -0.51
C LEU A 76 -2.14 -1.37 0.14
N ARG A 77 -2.04 -1.39 1.48
CA ARG A 77 -0.95 -2.07 2.19
C ARG A 77 -0.91 -3.57 1.87
N ALA A 78 -2.07 -4.23 1.89
CA ALA A 78 -2.15 -5.65 1.59
C ALA A 78 -1.74 -5.95 0.14
N ARG A 79 -2.16 -5.11 -0.81
CA ARG A 79 -1.77 -5.20 -2.22
C ARG A 79 -0.26 -5.02 -2.41
N LEU A 80 0.33 -3.99 -1.81
CA LEU A 80 1.77 -3.75 -1.85
C LEU A 80 2.58 -4.88 -1.21
N GLU A 81 2.11 -5.46 -0.10
CA GLU A 81 2.75 -6.62 0.51
C GLU A 81 2.73 -7.85 -0.42
N ALA A 82 1.64 -8.05 -1.17
CA ALA A 82 1.56 -9.12 -2.16
C ALA A 82 2.56 -8.92 -3.31
N ILE A 83 2.65 -7.69 -3.86
CA ILE A 83 3.63 -7.34 -4.90
C ILE A 83 5.05 -7.59 -4.40
N GLN A 84 5.38 -7.08 -3.20
CA GLN A 84 6.70 -7.24 -2.61
C GLN A 84 7.08 -8.72 -2.43
N LYS A 85 6.15 -9.55 -1.95
CA LYS A 85 6.37 -11.00 -1.78
C LYS A 85 6.65 -11.70 -3.11
N LYS A 86 5.86 -11.40 -4.16
CA LYS A 86 6.05 -11.99 -5.49
C LYS A 86 7.40 -11.57 -6.10
N ALA A 87 7.74 -10.29 -6.02
CA ALA A 87 9.01 -9.78 -6.51
C ALA A 87 10.22 -10.40 -5.79
N MET A 88 10.17 -10.55 -4.47
CA MET A 88 11.22 -11.24 -3.72
C MET A 88 11.35 -12.72 -4.13
N ALA A 89 10.24 -13.41 -4.39
CA ALA A 89 10.26 -14.79 -4.84
C ALA A 89 10.89 -14.93 -6.24
N ALA A 90 10.52 -14.07 -7.19
CA ALA A 90 11.10 -14.04 -8.53
C ALA A 90 12.61 -13.73 -8.49
N LYS A 91 13.02 -12.75 -7.69
CA LYS A 91 14.43 -12.40 -7.47
C LYS A 91 15.24 -13.56 -6.90
N LYS A 92 14.68 -14.28 -5.91
CA LYS A 92 15.32 -15.48 -5.35
C LYS A 92 15.45 -16.59 -6.39
N ALA A 93 14.42 -16.81 -7.22
CA ALA A 93 14.45 -17.80 -8.29
C ALA A 93 15.50 -17.47 -9.36
N ALA A 94 15.64 -16.20 -9.74
CA ALA A 94 16.64 -15.75 -10.69
C ALA A 94 18.07 -16.01 -10.18
N LEU A 95 18.34 -15.73 -8.90
CA LEU A 95 19.63 -15.99 -8.26
C LEU A 95 19.93 -17.50 -8.13
N ALA A 96 18.93 -18.32 -7.80
CA ALA A 96 19.11 -19.77 -7.73
C ALA A 96 19.31 -20.42 -9.11
N GLY A 97 18.69 -19.86 -10.16
CA GLY A 97 18.88 -20.29 -11.54
C GLY A 97 20.21 -19.86 -12.16
N SER A 98 20.88 -18.85 -11.62
CA SER A 98 22.22 -18.44 -12.06
C SER A 98 23.37 -19.30 -11.52
N ASP A 99 23.14 -20.07 -10.44
CA ASP A 99 24.16 -20.94 -9.81
C ASP A 99 24.25 -22.35 -10.45
N THR A 100 23.42 -22.67 -11.45
CA THR A 100 23.39 -23.99 -12.13
C THR A 100 23.98 -23.99 -13.55
N LYS A 101 24.80 -22.98 -13.90
CA LYS A 101 25.55 -22.94 -15.17
C LYS A 101 27.04 -22.81 -14.95
#